data_AF-W8YLC7-F1
#
_entry.id   AF-W8YLC7-F1
#
_cell.length_a   1.000
_cell.length_b   1.000
_cell.length_c   1.000
_cell.angle_alpha   90.00
_cell.angle_beta   90.00
_cell.angle_gamma   90.00
#
_symmetry.space_group_name_H-M   'P 1'
#
loop_
_entity.id
_entity.type
_entity.pdbx_description
1 polymer ?
#
loop_
_entity_poly.entity_id
_entity_poly.type
_entity_poly.pdbx_seq_one_letter_code
_entity_poly.pdbx_strand_id
1 'polypeptide(L)'
;MIDEEELEIFQLDYEKTTTKERKTFITRVHDTDIYLYQLLTHQYTGKTARVIEINGADREVITEDEEIFSLSIYKERGYLFDPLKKHAVITKRGYLSFTFKKPQLINSITYNVLNLFYKELGVTNMRLTIAPDTIKLETKPFVLHVNPLQFQEKIKYLHSHMKSGTILPHVEGIYFKSNVEAITFHADYAFKQKVMKMATDDGMGQEEFLLRAVQFYMGERQKTSFKLGMFPLATIKRVKSRCEGETPFQFEGDVNFRKNSKFIYL
;
A
#
# COMPACT_ATOMS: atom_id res chain seq x y z
N MET A 1 2.30 -36.42 -22.65
CA MET A 1 0.85 -36.36 -22.45
C MET A 1 0.66 -35.71 -21.09
N ILE A 2 -0.17 -34.67 -21.01
CA ILE A 2 -0.50 -34.05 -19.72
C ILE A 2 -1.46 -35.01 -19.04
N ASP A 3 -1.22 -35.31 -17.76
CA ASP A 3 -2.04 -36.23 -16.98
C ASP A 3 -3.43 -35.62 -16.74
N GLU A 4 -4.47 -36.45 -16.76
CA GLU A 4 -5.86 -36.00 -16.60
C GLU A 4 -6.08 -35.43 -15.19
N GLU A 5 -5.35 -35.96 -14.20
CA GLU A 5 -5.28 -35.41 -12.83
C GLU A 5 -4.58 -34.03 -12.77
N GLU A 6 -3.52 -33.79 -13.57
CA GLU A 6 -2.86 -32.47 -13.65
C GLU A 6 -3.80 -31.42 -14.27
N LEU A 7 -4.64 -31.82 -15.23
CA LEU A 7 -5.62 -30.94 -15.85
C LEU A 7 -6.76 -30.58 -14.89
N GLU A 8 -7.24 -31.53 -14.08
CA GLU A 8 -8.27 -31.30 -13.07
C GLU A 8 -7.77 -30.41 -11.92
N ILE A 9 -6.55 -30.61 -11.44
CA ILE A 9 -5.93 -29.74 -10.41
C ILE A 9 -5.77 -28.31 -10.96
N PHE A 10 -5.33 -28.16 -12.22
CA PHE A 10 -5.23 -26.85 -12.86
C PHE A 10 -6.59 -26.15 -12.99
N GLN A 11 -7.65 -26.88 -13.35
CA GLN A 11 -9.00 -26.31 -13.46
C GLN A 11 -9.58 -25.93 -12.08
N LEU A 12 -9.37 -26.75 -11.05
CA LEU A 12 -9.82 -26.47 -9.69
C LEU A 12 -9.10 -25.27 -9.06
N ASP A 13 -7.78 -25.14 -9.27
CA ASP A 13 -7.03 -23.98 -8.80
C ASP A 13 -7.30 -22.73 -9.65
N TYR A 14 -7.57 -22.88 -10.95
CA TYR A 14 -8.03 -21.79 -11.82
C TYR A 14 -9.42 -21.29 -11.40
N GLU A 15 -10.39 -22.16 -11.09
CA GLU A 15 -11.72 -21.75 -10.60
C GLU A 15 -11.67 -21.06 -9.23
N LYS A 16 -10.80 -21.52 -8.32
CA LYS A 16 -10.57 -20.89 -7.02
C LYS A 16 -9.85 -19.54 -7.12
N THR A 17 -9.00 -19.34 -8.12
CA THR A 17 -8.34 -18.04 -8.38
C THR A 17 -9.15 -17.10 -9.27
N THR A 18 -10.13 -17.62 -10.03
CA THR A 18 -10.97 -16.84 -10.96
C THR A 18 -12.37 -16.52 -10.45
N THR A 19 -12.78 -17.01 -9.27
CA THR A 19 -13.78 -16.30 -8.46
C THR A 19 -13.14 -15.00 -7.96
N LYS A 20 -12.93 -14.06 -8.89
CA LYS A 20 -12.76 -12.64 -8.61
C LYS A 20 -13.94 -12.27 -7.73
N GLU A 21 -13.76 -12.25 -6.41
CA GLU A 21 -14.69 -11.57 -5.52
C GLU A 21 -15.02 -10.24 -6.18
N ARG A 22 -16.26 -10.10 -6.60
CA ARG A 22 -16.70 -8.90 -7.32
C ARG A 22 -16.41 -7.74 -6.39
N LYS A 23 -15.63 -6.77 -6.87
CA LYS A 23 -15.22 -5.61 -6.08
C LYS A 23 -16.45 -4.98 -5.44
N THR A 24 -16.49 -4.97 -4.10
CA THR A 24 -17.64 -4.51 -3.29
C THR A 24 -17.79 -2.99 -3.26
N PHE A 25 -17.02 -2.28 -4.07
CA PHE A 25 -17.03 -0.82 -4.19
C PHE A 25 -17.40 -0.35 -5.62
N ILE A 26 -17.92 -1.26 -6.45
CA ILE A 26 -18.39 -0.97 -7.81
C ILE A 26 -19.73 -1.66 -8.06
N THR A 27 -20.68 -0.93 -8.62
CA THR A 27 -21.98 -1.47 -9.04
C THR A 27 -22.35 -0.96 -10.43
N ARG A 28 -23.34 -1.58 -11.06
CA ARG A 28 -23.85 -1.14 -12.36
C ARG A 28 -25.31 -0.70 -12.21
N VAL A 29 -25.61 0.49 -12.70
CA VAL A 29 -26.95 1.12 -12.68
C VAL A 29 -27.16 1.80 -14.03
N HIS A 30 -28.28 1.52 -14.70
CA HIS A 30 -28.59 2.07 -16.03
C HIS A 30 -27.43 1.89 -17.02
N ASP A 31 -26.91 0.66 -17.08
CA ASP A 31 -25.74 0.25 -17.88
C ASP A 31 -24.42 0.97 -17.62
N THR A 32 -24.35 1.81 -16.58
CA THR A 32 -23.17 2.59 -16.24
C THR A 32 -22.54 2.07 -14.96
N ASP A 33 -21.21 1.94 -14.94
CA ASP A 33 -20.47 1.61 -13.74
C ASP A 33 -20.48 2.81 -12.78
N ILE A 34 -20.91 2.59 -11.55
CA ILE A 34 -20.96 3.56 -10.46
C ILE A 34 -20.07 3.06 -9.32
N TYR A 35 -19.28 3.97 -8.76
CA TYR A 35 -18.30 3.65 -7.74
C TYR A 35 -18.73 4.20 -6.37
N LEU A 36 -18.36 3.48 -5.31
CA LEU A 36 -18.59 3.94 -3.95
C LEU A 36 -17.82 5.26 -3.73
N TYR A 37 -18.49 6.23 -3.12
CA TYR A 37 -18.02 7.61 -2.92
C TYR A 37 -17.83 8.44 -4.17
N GLN A 38 -18.32 8.00 -5.33
CA GLN A 38 -18.30 8.80 -6.55
C GLN A 38 -19.11 10.10 -6.38
N LEU A 39 -18.54 11.20 -6.84
CA LEU A 39 -19.19 12.51 -6.87
C LEU A 39 -20.18 12.59 -8.03
N LEU A 40 -21.36 13.11 -7.73
CA LEU A 40 -22.42 13.47 -8.66
C LEU A 40 -22.63 14.98 -8.59
N THR A 41 -23.01 15.59 -9.72
CA THR A 41 -23.28 17.02 -9.82
C THR A 41 -24.64 17.23 -10.48
N HIS A 42 -25.47 18.08 -9.88
CA HIS A 42 -26.77 18.43 -10.41
C HIS A 42 -26.62 19.37 -11.62
N GLN A 43 -27.24 19.01 -12.73
CA GLN A 43 -27.01 19.65 -14.03
C GLN A 43 -27.41 21.13 -14.09
N TYR A 44 -28.41 21.56 -13.32
CA TYR A 44 -28.93 22.94 -13.37
C TYR A 44 -28.47 23.83 -12.22
N THR A 45 -28.19 23.24 -11.06
CA THR A 45 -27.88 24.00 -9.83
C THR A 45 -26.41 23.91 -9.44
N GLY A 46 -25.66 22.96 -10.00
CA GLY A 46 -24.28 22.68 -9.61
C GLY A 46 -24.14 22.04 -8.22
N LYS A 47 -25.26 21.79 -7.51
CA LYS A 47 -25.24 21.11 -6.22
C LYS A 47 -24.62 19.73 -6.34
N THR A 48 -23.90 19.34 -5.30
CA THR A 48 -23.16 18.08 -5.31
C THR A 48 -23.89 17.00 -4.51
N ALA A 49 -23.70 15.75 -4.91
CA ALA A 49 -24.14 14.58 -4.19
C ALA A 49 -23.08 13.48 -4.27
N ARG A 50 -23.12 12.49 -3.38
CA ARG A 50 -22.12 11.44 -3.32
C ARG A 50 -22.75 10.08 -3.04
N VAL A 51 -22.29 9.06 -3.75
CA VAL A 51 -22.70 7.67 -3.54
C VAL A 51 -22.12 7.17 -2.22
N ILE A 52 -22.94 6.77 -1.25
CA ILE A 52 -22.49 6.36 0.09
C ILE A 52 -22.70 4.88 0.41
N GLU A 53 -23.59 4.20 -0.33
CA GLU A 53 -23.85 2.78 -0.19
C GLU A 53 -24.17 2.17 -1.58
N ILE A 54 -23.65 0.97 -1.87
CA ILE A 54 -23.85 0.31 -3.17
C ILE A 54 -24.16 -1.20 -3.07
N ASN A 55 -23.95 -1.81 -1.90
CA ASN A 55 -24.19 -3.22 -1.65
C ASN A 55 -25.53 -3.45 -0.95
N GLY A 56 -26.12 -2.42 -0.34
CA GLY A 56 -27.47 -2.46 0.23
C GLY A 56 -28.57 -2.60 -0.83
N ALA A 57 -29.77 -3.00 -0.39
CA ALA A 57 -30.93 -3.17 -1.25
C ALA A 57 -31.31 -1.88 -1.98
N ASP A 58 -31.30 -0.76 -1.27
CA ASP A 58 -31.78 0.52 -1.81
C ASP A 58 -30.71 1.39 -2.45
N ARG A 59 -29.41 1.10 -2.20
CA ARG A 59 -28.19 1.82 -2.64
C ARG A 59 -28.32 3.34 -2.49
N GLU A 60 -27.45 3.99 -1.73
CA GLU A 60 -27.77 5.35 -1.28
C GLU A 60 -26.85 6.42 -1.85
N VAL A 61 -27.44 7.59 -2.09
CA VAL A 61 -26.77 8.84 -2.43
C VAL A 61 -27.14 9.88 -1.38
N ILE A 62 -26.16 10.64 -0.90
CA ILE A 62 -26.36 11.79 -0.03
C ILE A 62 -26.05 13.10 -0.77
N THR A 63 -26.89 14.10 -0.63
CA THR A 63 -26.68 15.45 -1.20
C THR A 63 -25.88 16.35 -0.26
N GLU A 64 -25.47 17.53 -0.73
CA GLU A 64 -24.87 18.56 0.13
C GLU A 64 -25.81 19.07 1.23
N ASP A 65 -27.12 18.97 1.00
CA ASP A 65 -28.16 19.35 1.96
C ASP A 65 -28.51 18.18 2.92
N GLU A 66 -27.66 17.14 2.99
CA GLU A 66 -27.83 15.93 3.79
C GLU A 66 -29.07 15.07 3.46
N GLU A 67 -29.76 15.37 2.37
CA GLU A 67 -30.85 14.52 1.87
C GLU A 67 -30.28 13.20 1.32
N ILE A 68 -30.84 12.08 1.79
CA ILE A 68 -30.52 10.72 1.30
C ILE A 68 -31.62 10.24 0.36
N PHE A 69 -31.23 9.68 -0.79
CA PHE A 69 -32.15 9.09 -1.74
C PHE A 69 -31.53 7.87 -2.47
N SER A 70 -32.37 7.07 -3.12
CA SER A 70 -31.93 5.86 -3.83
C SER A 70 -31.08 6.19 -5.06
N LEU A 71 -29.99 5.46 -5.24
CA LEU A 71 -29.10 5.53 -6.40
C LEU A 71 -29.82 5.17 -7.71
N SER A 72 -30.98 4.51 -7.67
CA SER A 72 -31.75 4.20 -8.88
C SER A 72 -32.31 5.45 -9.58
N ILE A 73 -32.67 6.49 -8.80
CA ILE A 73 -33.38 7.69 -9.28
C ILE A 73 -32.47 8.92 -9.48
N TYR A 74 -31.14 8.77 -9.37
CA TYR A 74 -30.22 9.91 -9.45
C TYR A 74 -30.34 10.72 -10.74
N LYS A 75 -30.54 10.05 -11.88
CA LYS A 75 -30.73 10.71 -13.19
C LYS A 75 -32.04 11.48 -13.24
N GLU A 76 -33.11 10.91 -12.69
CA GLU A 76 -34.43 11.55 -12.63
C GLU A 76 -34.38 12.82 -11.78
N ARG A 77 -33.56 12.79 -10.73
CA ARG A 77 -33.25 13.95 -9.88
C ARG A 77 -32.25 14.93 -10.50
N GLY A 78 -31.87 14.77 -11.77
CA GLY A 78 -31.02 15.72 -12.49
C GLY A 78 -29.53 15.65 -12.13
N TYR A 79 -29.08 14.61 -11.42
CA TYR A 79 -27.67 14.41 -11.09
C TYR A 79 -26.95 13.62 -12.19
N LEU A 80 -25.76 14.09 -12.54
CA LEU A 80 -24.87 13.49 -13.54
C LEU A 80 -23.47 13.29 -12.95
N PHE A 81 -22.66 12.48 -13.63
CA PHE A 81 -21.25 12.34 -13.31
C PHE A 81 -20.44 12.14 -14.58
N ASP A 82 -19.16 12.47 -14.51
CA ASP A 82 -18.23 12.24 -15.61
C ASP A 82 -17.92 10.75 -15.72
N PRO A 83 -18.11 10.12 -16.90
CA PRO A 83 -17.72 8.74 -17.12
C PRO A 83 -16.22 8.56 -16.88
N LEU A 84 -15.85 7.60 -16.04
CA LEU A 84 -14.45 7.31 -15.77
C LEU A 84 -13.88 6.40 -16.86
N LYS A 85 -12.66 6.72 -17.29
CA LYS A 85 -11.93 5.94 -18.29
C LYS A 85 -11.49 4.61 -17.67
N LYS A 86 -11.56 3.54 -18.46
CA LYS A 86 -10.97 2.26 -18.07
C LYS A 86 -9.46 2.35 -18.19
N HIS A 87 -8.77 1.88 -17.16
CA HIS A 87 -7.31 1.84 -17.11
C HIS A 87 -6.79 0.42 -17.26
N ALA A 88 -5.68 0.28 -17.98
CA ALA A 88 -4.98 -0.99 -18.14
C ALA A 88 -4.51 -1.53 -16.78
N VAL A 89 -4.44 -2.85 -16.65
CA VAL A 89 -3.98 -3.49 -15.41
C VAL A 89 -2.48 -3.22 -15.22
N ILE A 90 -2.11 -2.72 -14.05
CA ILE A 90 -0.72 -2.48 -13.65
C ILE A 90 -0.14 -3.78 -13.09
N THR A 91 0.86 -4.32 -13.78
CA THR A 91 1.55 -5.56 -13.41
C THR A 91 2.69 -5.36 -12.41
N LYS A 92 3.07 -4.10 -12.12
CA LYS A 92 4.09 -3.79 -11.09
C LYS A 92 3.71 -4.45 -9.76
N ARG A 93 4.71 -5.04 -9.11
CA ARG A 93 4.56 -5.75 -7.84
C ARG A 93 4.39 -4.79 -6.66
N GLY A 94 3.79 -5.31 -5.60
CA GLY A 94 3.49 -4.58 -4.40
C GLY A 94 2.26 -3.69 -4.52
N TYR A 95 1.88 -3.13 -3.38
CA TYR A 95 0.80 -2.17 -3.22
C TYR A 95 1.28 -1.03 -2.34
N LEU A 96 0.65 0.13 -2.50
CA LEU A 96 0.62 1.17 -1.48
C LEU A 96 -0.68 1.03 -0.70
N SER A 97 -0.63 1.30 0.60
CA SER A 97 -1.81 1.26 1.46
C SER A 97 -1.98 2.55 2.24
N PHE A 98 -3.24 2.98 2.33
CA PHE A 98 -3.67 4.16 3.06
C PHE A 98 -4.84 3.79 3.97
N THR A 99 -4.91 4.44 5.13
CA THR A 99 -6.06 4.32 6.04
C THR A 99 -6.56 5.70 6.39
N PHE A 100 -7.79 6.01 5.99
CA PHE A 100 -8.47 7.26 6.29
C PHE A 100 -9.53 7.03 7.35
N LYS A 101 -9.79 8.02 8.20
CA LYS A 101 -11.03 8.06 8.98
C LYS A 101 -12.20 8.32 8.04
N LYS A 102 -13.33 7.65 8.25
CA LYS A 102 -14.54 7.86 7.46
C LYS A 102 -15.02 9.31 7.66
N PRO A 103 -15.05 10.13 6.60
CA PRO A 103 -15.45 11.52 6.75
C PRO A 103 -16.96 11.65 6.98
N GLN A 104 -17.34 12.62 7.82
CA GLN A 104 -18.73 13.03 8.02
C GLN A 104 -19.20 13.93 6.86
N LEU A 105 -18.34 14.84 6.40
CA LEU A 105 -18.67 15.80 5.35
C LEU A 105 -18.48 15.21 3.95
N ILE A 106 -19.47 15.41 3.08
CA ILE A 106 -19.47 14.91 1.69
C ILE A 106 -18.34 15.50 0.82
N ASN A 107 -17.82 16.67 1.19
CA ASN A 107 -16.77 17.39 0.47
C ASN A 107 -15.37 17.19 1.07
N SER A 108 -15.21 16.19 1.96
CA SER A 108 -13.93 15.87 2.57
C SER A 108 -12.83 15.57 1.55
N ILE A 109 -11.61 15.98 1.89
CA ILE A 109 -10.39 15.71 1.12
C ILE A 109 -10.22 14.21 0.82
N THR A 110 -10.62 13.32 1.73
CA THR A 110 -10.59 11.86 1.53
C THR A 110 -11.36 11.47 0.28
N TYR A 111 -12.61 11.93 0.16
CA TYR A 111 -13.45 11.54 -0.96
C TYR A 111 -12.99 12.18 -2.28
N ASN A 112 -12.38 13.37 -2.21
CA ASN A 112 -11.77 14.00 -3.38
C ASN A 112 -10.52 13.25 -3.86
N VAL A 113 -9.72 12.72 -2.94
CA VAL A 113 -8.60 11.82 -3.25
C VAL A 113 -9.10 10.53 -3.89
N LEU A 114 -10.18 9.92 -3.36
CA LEU A 114 -10.77 8.72 -3.95
C LEU A 114 -11.24 8.95 -5.38
N ASN A 115 -11.97 10.04 -5.63
CA ASN A 115 -12.40 10.42 -6.98
C ASN A 115 -11.22 10.58 -7.94
N LEU A 116 -10.15 11.23 -7.49
CA LEU A 116 -8.94 11.38 -8.29
C LEU A 116 -8.34 10.02 -8.63
N PHE A 117 -8.26 9.10 -7.67
CA PHE A 117 -7.67 7.78 -7.92
C PHE A 117 -8.56 6.95 -8.84
N TYR A 118 -9.89 7.03 -8.72
CA TYR A 118 -10.76 6.41 -9.70
C TYR A 118 -10.53 6.97 -11.11
N LYS A 119 -10.31 8.28 -11.25
CA LYS A 119 -10.04 8.93 -12.53
C LYS A 119 -8.68 8.57 -13.13
N GLU A 120 -7.62 8.58 -12.32
CA GLU A 120 -6.23 8.49 -12.79
C GLU A 120 -5.65 7.07 -12.75
N LEU A 121 -6.06 6.26 -11.77
CA LEU A 121 -5.57 4.89 -11.58
C LEU A 121 -6.56 3.85 -12.10
N GLY A 122 -7.86 4.18 -12.02
CA GLY A 122 -8.95 3.30 -12.38
C GLY A 122 -9.21 2.21 -11.36
N VAL A 123 -10.46 1.74 -11.34
CA VAL A 123 -10.91 0.73 -10.40
C VAL A 123 -10.13 -0.57 -10.47
N THR A 124 -9.58 -0.94 -11.62
CA THR A 124 -8.82 -2.19 -11.83
C THR A 124 -7.60 -2.27 -10.95
N ASN A 125 -6.93 -1.13 -10.70
CA ASN A 125 -5.64 -1.02 -10.05
C ASN A 125 -5.71 -0.58 -8.58
N MET A 126 -6.92 -0.53 -8.02
CA MET A 126 -7.16 -0.20 -6.62
C MET A 126 -8.11 -1.20 -5.94
N ARG A 127 -8.07 -1.22 -4.61
CA ARG A 127 -9.00 -1.93 -3.74
C ARG A 127 -9.44 -0.98 -2.62
N LEU A 128 -10.73 -0.96 -2.36
CA LEU A 128 -11.30 -0.27 -1.20
C LEU A 128 -11.93 -1.29 -0.26
N THR A 129 -11.62 -1.12 1.02
CA THR A 129 -12.22 -1.90 2.11
C THR A 129 -12.78 -0.91 3.12
N ILE A 130 -14.10 -0.98 3.33
CA ILE A 130 -14.81 -0.09 4.23
C ILE A 130 -14.99 -0.79 5.57
N ALA A 131 -14.54 -0.15 6.64
CA ALA A 131 -14.82 -0.53 8.01
C ALA A 131 -15.72 0.57 8.64
N PRO A 132 -16.33 0.33 9.82
CA PRO A 132 -17.28 1.27 10.42
C PRO A 132 -16.76 2.72 10.49
N ASP A 133 -15.53 2.90 10.96
CA ASP A 133 -14.94 4.23 11.17
C ASP A 133 -13.80 4.57 10.20
N THR A 134 -13.43 3.65 9.31
CA THR A 134 -12.25 3.83 8.44
C THR A 134 -12.45 3.33 7.03
N ILE A 135 -11.74 3.97 6.11
CA ILE A 135 -11.64 3.59 4.71
C ILE A 135 -10.20 3.15 4.48
N LYS A 136 -10.00 1.88 4.13
CA LYS A 136 -8.70 1.35 3.72
C LYS A 136 -8.64 1.33 2.21
N LEU A 137 -7.58 1.91 1.67
CA LEU A 137 -7.32 2.01 0.24
C LEU A 137 -5.99 1.35 -0.08
N GLU A 138 -6.01 0.41 -1.00
CA GLU A 138 -4.81 -0.19 -1.57
C GLU A 138 -4.72 0.15 -3.06
N THR A 139 -3.53 0.49 -3.54
CA THR A 139 -3.30 0.90 -4.92
C THR A 139 -2.05 0.25 -5.48
N LYS A 140 -2.06 -0.05 -6.78
CA LYS A 140 -0.84 -0.40 -7.51
C LYS A 140 0.09 0.80 -7.63
N PRO A 141 1.42 0.60 -7.70
CA PRO A 141 2.36 1.70 -7.95
C PRO A 141 2.05 2.41 -9.27
N PHE A 142 1.96 3.74 -9.25
CA PHE A 142 1.58 4.54 -10.42
C PHE A 142 2.17 5.95 -10.36
N VAL A 143 2.18 6.64 -11.50
CA VAL A 143 2.50 8.06 -11.58
C VAL A 143 1.18 8.81 -11.68
N LEU A 144 1.00 9.80 -10.80
CA LEU A 144 -0.13 10.71 -10.80
C LEU A 144 0.26 11.97 -11.59
N HIS A 145 -0.38 12.17 -12.73
CA HIS A 145 -0.14 13.27 -13.67
C HIS A 145 -0.83 14.57 -13.22
N VAL A 146 -0.32 15.19 -12.17
CA VAL A 146 -0.85 16.45 -11.62
C VAL A 146 0.27 17.48 -11.44
N ASN A 147 -0.09 18.76 -11.46
CA ASN A 147 0.82 19.83 -11.05
C ASN A 147 1.07 19.72 -9.53
N PRO A 148 2.31 19.44 -9.07
CA PRO A 148 2.60 19.22 -7.66
C PRO A 148 2.23 20.43 -6.78
N LEU A 149 2.40 21.66 -7.28
CA LEU A 149 2.11 22.89 -6.53
C LEU A 149 0.63 23.03 -6.19
N GLN A 150 -0.26 22.64 -7.10
CA GLN A 150 -1.71 22.67 -6.87
C GLN A 150 -2.19 21.48 -6.02
N PHE A 151 -1.34 20.46 -5.85
CA PHE A 151 -1.68 19.21 -5.19
C PHE A 151 -1.11 19.09 -3.76
N GLN A 152 -0.35 20.08 -3.27
CA GLN A 152 0.39 20.03 -2.00
C GLN A 152 -0.45 19.62 -0.79
N GLU A 153 -1.66 20.17 -0.64
CA GLU A 153 -2.53 19.82 0.48
C GLU A 153 -2.90 18.33 0.45
N LYS A 154 -3.24 17.81 -0.73
CA LYS A 154 -3.58 16.40 -0.93
C LYS A 154 -2.36 15.49 -0.78
N ILE A 155 -1.17 15.94 -1.18
CA ILE A 155 0.10 15.22 -0.95
C ILE A 155 0.34 15.08 0.55
N LYS A 156 0.28 16.19 1.29
CA LYS A 156 0.46 16.21 2.74
C LYS A 156 -0.57 15.32 3.44
N TYR A 157 -1.82 15.36 2.98
CA TYR A 157 -2.88 14.50 3.47
C TYR A 157 -2.61 13.01 3.19
N LEU A 158 -2.19 12.66 1.98
CA LEU A 158 -1.84 11.28 1.60
C LEU A 158 -0.66 10.76 2.43
N HIS A 159 0.38 11.58 2.64
CA HIS A 159 1.52 11.22 3.48
C HIS A 159 1.11 10.87 4.91
N SER A 160 0.24 11.66 5.54
CA SER A 160 -0.17 11.42 6.93
C SER A 160 -1.05 10.18 7.12
N HIS A 161 -1.67 9.69 6.04
CA HIS A 161 -2.56 8.52 6.07
C HIS A 161 -1.94 7.26 5.43
N MET A 162 -0.75 7.37 4.85
CA MET A 162 -0.02 6.26 4.24
C MET A 162 0.44 5.27 5.34
N LYS A 163 0.24 3.97 5.08
CA LYS A 163 0.69 2.86 5.94
C LYS A 163 1.81 2.07 5.30
N SER A 164 1.83 1.97 3.97
CA SER A 164 2.90 1.33 3.21
C SER A 164 3.06 1.99 1.84
N GLY A 165 4.31 2.08 1.38
CA GLY A 165 4.69 2.79 0.17
C GLY A 165 5.49 4.07 0.45
N THR A 166 5.82 4.78 -0.62
CA THR A 166 6.52 6.07 -0.61
C THR A 166 5.95 6.95 -1.72
N ILE A 167 5.82 8.26 -1.45
CA ILE A 167 5.47 9.28 -2.46
C ILE A 167 6.76 10.02 -2.82
N LEU A 168 7.06 10.09 -4.12
CA LEU A 168 8.29 10.67 -4.65
C LEU A 168 7.96 11.69 -5.77
N PRO A 169 8.76 12.75 -5.94
CA PRO A 169 8.63 13.62 -7.11
C PRO A 169 8.96 12.82 -8.40
N HIS A 170 8.27 13.16 -9.49
CA HIS A 170 8.47 12.57 -10.82
C HIS A 170 8.44 13.65 -11.90
N VAL A 171 9.14 13.44 -13.01
CA VAL A 171 9.19 14.41 -14.12
C VAL A 171 7.82 14.75 -14.70
N GLU A 172 6.89 13.80 -14.64
CA GLU A 172 5.51 13.95 -15.12
C GLU A 172 4.47 14.18 -13.99
N GLY A 173 4.91 14.40 -12.75
CA GLY A 173 4.02 14.61 -11.61
C GLY A 173 4.55 13.96 -10.34
N ILE A 174 3.80 12.99 -9.80
CA ILE A 174 4.10 12.40 -8.49
C ILE A 174 4.10 10.89 -8.59
N TYR A 175 5.18 10.24 -8.19
CA TYR A 175 5.31 8.80 -8.21
C TYR A 175 4.93 8.17 -6.87
N PHE A 176 3.95 7.27 -6.92
CA PHE A 176 3.55 6.41 -5.81
C PHE A 176 4.27 5.07 -5.95
N LYS A 177 5.29 4.86 -5.11
CA LYS A 177 6.16 3.66 -5.11
C LYS A 177 5.73 2.70 -3.99
N SER A 178 5.67 1.40 -4.28
CA SER A 178 5.53 0.36 -3.23
C SER A 178 6.88 0.06 -2.57
N ASN A 179 6.84 -0.46 -1.35
CA ASN A 179 8.02 -0.89 -0.60
C ASN A 179 8.52 -2.29 -1.02
N VAL A 180 7.97 -2.88 -2.09
CA VAL A 180 8.39 -4.17 -2.63
C VAL A 180 9.39 -3.93 -3.77
N GLU A 181 10.57 -4.55 -3.65
CA GLU A 181 11.63 -4.49 -4.65
C GLU A 181 12.08 -5.91 -5.03
N ALA A 182 12.54 -6.07 -6.27
CA ALA A 182 13.05 -7.34 -6.76
C ALA A 182 14.52 -7.50 -6.35
N ILE A 183 14.88 -8.69 -5.87
CA ILE A 183 16.27 -9.07 -5.64
C ILE A 183 16.69 -9.98 -6.78
N THR A 184 17.70 -9.57 -7.54
CA THR A 184 18.25 -10.32 -8.67
C THR A 184 19.69 -10.72 -8.40
N PHE A 185 20.02 -11.97 -8.65
CA PHE A 185 21.39 -12.48 -8.54
C PHE A 185 21.65 -13.56 -9.59
N HIS A 186 22.93 -13.78 -9.89
CA HIS A 186 23.36 -14.83 -10.82
C HIS A 186 23.71 -16.10 -10.06
N ALA A 187 23.32 -17.24 -10.60
CA ALA A 187 23.71 -18.56 -10.13
C ALA A 187 23.96 -19.48 -11.32
N ASP A 188 24.81 -20.49 -11.13
CA ASP A 188 25.01 -21.49 -12.16
C ASP A 188 23.76 -22.36 -12.38
N TYR A 189 23.74 -23.06 -13.51
CA TYR A 189 22.60 -23.88 -13.93
C TYR A 189 22.28 -24.98 -12.91
N ALA A 190 23.29 -25.65 -12.35
CA ALA A 190 23.10 -26.77 -11.43
C ALA A 190 22.45 -26.31 -10.12
N PHE A 191 22.89 -25.17 -9.59
CA PHE A 191 22.29 -24.54 -8.42
C PHE A 191 20.84 -24.13 -8.70
N LYS A 192 20.58 -23.48 -9.84
CA LYS A 192 19.21 -23.09 -10.22
C LYS A 192 18.27 -24.31 -10.29
N GLN A 193 18.69 -25.40 -10.93
CA GLN A 193 17.89 -26.63 -11.01
C GLN A 193 17.61 -27.23 -9.62
N LYS A 194 18.59 -27.19 -8.71
CA LYS A 194 18.41 -27.66 -7.35
C LYS A 194 17.38 -26.84 -6.59
N VAL A 195 17.43 -25.51 -6.70
CA VAL A 195 16.42 -24.61 -6.10
C VAL A 195 15.03 -24.87 -6.67
N MET A 196 14.92 -25.05 -7.99
CA MET A 196 13.64 -25.36 -8.63
C MET A 196 13.03 -26.64 -8.08
N LYS A 197 13.83 -27.71 -7.99
CA LYS A 197 13.38 -28.99 -7.44
C LYS A 197 12.92 -28.85 -5.98
N MET A 198 13.72 -28.20 -5.13
CA MET A 198 13.37 -27.99 -3.72
C MET A 198 12.07 -27.18 -3.56
N ALA A 199 11.88 -26.13 -4.37
CA ALA A 199 10.66 -25.34 -4.34
C ALA A 199 9.44 -26.20 -4.75
N THR A 200 9.56 -27.03 -5.78
CA THR A 200 8.51 -27.96 -6.20
C THR A 200 8.22 -29.03 -5.14
N ASP A 201 9.25 -29.62 -4.54
CA ASP A 201 9.12 -30.60 -3.46
C ASP A 201 8.36 -30.00 -2.25
N ASP A 202 8.49 -28.70 -2.01
CA ASP A 202 7.78 -27.94 -0.97
C ASP A 202 6.43 -27.34 -1.43
N GLY A 203 6.02 -27.54 -2.68
CA GLY A 203 4.78 -26.98 -3.24
C GLY A 203 4.77 -25.45 -3.38
N MET A 204 5.93 -24.82 -3.54
CA MET A 204 6.11 -23.36 -3.58
C MET A 204 6.67 -22.86 -4.91
N GLY A 205 6.43 -21.58 -5.20
CA GLY A 205 7.14 -20.88 -6.26
C GLY A 205 8.60 -20.63 -5.91
N GLN A 206 9.49 -20.60 -6.91
CA GLN A 206 10.94 -20.40 -6.72
C GLN A 206 11.28 -19.14 -5.90
N GLU A 207 10.59 -18.02 -6.16
CA GLU A 207 10.80 -16.77 -5.45
C GLU A 207 10.35 -16.84 -3.99
N GLU A 208 9.23 -17.52 -3.72
CA GLU A 208 8.73 -17.70 -2.35
C GLU A 208 9.67 -18.60 -1.55
N PHE A 209 10.10 -19.71 -2.15
CA PHE A 209 11.08 -20.62 -1.54
C PHE A 209 12.37 -19.88 -1.17
N LEU A 210 12.95 -19.12 -2.11
CA LEU A 210 14.17 -18.34 -1.87
C LEU A 210 13.97 -17.27 -0.78
N LEU A 211 12.84 -16.58 -0.79
CA LEU A 211 12.52 -15.60 0.25
C LEU A 211 12.47 -16.26 1.63
N ARG A 212 11.77 -17.40 1.77
CA ARG A 212 11.69 -18.15 3.03
C ARG A 212 13.06 -18.64 3.49
N ALA A 213 13.86 -19.19 2.57
CA ALA A 213 15.20 -19.68 2.87
C ALA A 213 16.10 -18.56 3.42
N VAL A 214 16.07 -17.38 2.79
CA VAL A 214 16.84 -16.20 3.25
C VAL A 214 16.32 -15.68 4.59
N GLN A 215 15.00 -15.57 4.76
CA GLN A 215 14.40 -15.13 6.03
C GLN A 215 14.74 -16.08 7.19
N PHE A 216 14.68 -17.38 6.94
CA PHE A 216 15.07 -18.40 7.91
C PHE A 216 16.56 -18.24 8.29
N TYR A 217 17.44 -18.14 7.30
CA TYR A 217 18.87 -17.91 7.55
C TYR A 217 19.15 -16.65 8.38
N MET A 218 18.48 -15.53 8.06
CA MET A 218 18.59 -14.29 8.82
C MET A 218 18.09 -14.43 10.26
N GLY A 219 16.97 -15.14 10.46
CA GLY A 219 16.40 -15.40 11.78
C GLY A 219 17.36 -16.22 12.66
N GLU A 220 17.98 -17.26 12.11
CA GLU A 220 18.94 -18.10 12.83
C GLU A 220 20.23 -17.34 13.19
N ARG A 221 20.72 -16.48 12.29
CA ARG A 221 21.87 -15.59 12.57
C ARG A 221 21.58 -14.64 13.72
N GLN A 222 20.42 -13.98 13.74
CA GLN A 222 20.07 -13.03 14.81
C GLN A 222 19.97 -13.70 16.20
N LYS A 223 19.42 -14.92 16.27
CA LYS A 223 19.38 -15.72 17.51
C LYS A 223 20.78 -16.10 18.00
N THR A 224 21.70 -16.39 17.07
CA THR A 224 23.08 -16.74 17.39
C THR A 224 23.87 -15.52 17.88
N SER A 225 23.66 -14.35 17.27
CA SER A 225 24.24 -13.07 17.72
C SER A 225 23.79 -12.67 19.12
N PHE A 226 22.51 -12.90 19.47
CA PHE A 226 21.98 -12.63 20.81
C PHE A 226 22.59 -13.54 21.89
N LYS A 227 22.90 -14.80 21.56
CA LYS A 227 23.58 -15.73 22.47
C LYS A 227 25.05 -15.36 22.73
N LEU A 228 25.74 -14.75 21.75
CA LEU A 228 27.12 -14.26 21.95
C LEU A 228 27.19 -12.95 22.76
N GLY A 229 26.09 -12.19 22.88
CA GLY A 229 26.01 -10.99 23.72
C GLY A 229 25.71 -11.24 25.21
N MET A 230 25.51 -12.51 25.62
CA MET A 230 25.15 -12.92 26.99
C MET A 230 26.27 -13.70 27.71
N PHE A 231 27.54 -13.38 27.46
CA PHE A 231 28.61 -13.85 28.34
C PHE A 231 28.70 -12.93 29.57
N PRO A 232 28.68 -13.46 30.81
CA PRO A 232 28.87 -12.63 32.00
C PRO A 232 30.28 -12.04 31.96
N LEU A 233 30.38 -10.74 32.22
CA LEU A 233 31.64 -10.06 32.53
C LEU A 233 32.32 -10.85 33.65
N ALA A 234 33.34 -11.64 33.29
CA ALA A 234 34.15 -12.34 34.25
C ALA A 234 34.76 -11.31 35.21
N THR A 235 34.42 -11.46 36.49
CA THR A 235 34.94 -10.68 37.60
C THR A 235 36.46 -10.56 37.51
N ILE A 236 36.96 -9.39 37.12
CA ILE A 236 38.38 -9.04 37.25
C ILE A 236 38.68 -9.00 38.74
N LYS A 237 39.38 -10.04 39.25
CA LYS A 237 39.97 -10.02 40.58
C LYS A 237 40.96 -8.85 40.65
N ARG A 238 40.62 -7.83 41.45
CA ARG A 238 41.55 -6.77 41.86
C ARG A 238 42.77 -7.42 42.54
N VAL A 239 43.91 -7.40 41.85
CA VAL A 239 45.21 -7.47 42.52
C VAL A 239 45.48 -6.07 43.07
N LYS A 240 45.42 -5.93 44.40
CA LYS A 240 45.94 -4.75 45.10
C LYS A 240 47.47 -4.77 44.91
N SER A 241 47.99 -3.84 44.11
CA SER A 241 49.36 -3.37 44.28
C SER A 241 49.29 -1.88 44.65
N ARG A 242 50.09 -1.56 45.65
CA ARG A 242 50.13 -0.33 46.42
C ARG A 242 51.34 0.45 45.91
N CYS A 243 51.15 1.66 45.40
CA CYS A 243 52.18 2.69 45.35
C CYS A 243 51.51 4.07 45.35
N GLU A 244 51.99 4.88 46.27
CA GLU A 244 51.65 6.28 46.55
C GLU A 244 52.23 7.22 45.48
N GLY A 245 51.68 8.44 45.36
CA GLY A 245 52.38 9.56 44.72
C GLY A 245 51.54 10.47 43.81
N GLU A 246 50.97 11.52 44.42
CA GLU A 246 50.99 12.92 43.98
C GLU A 246 50.60 13.39 42.54
N THR A 247 49.57 14.26 42.55
CA THR A 247 49.38 15.52 41.78
C THR A 247 48.76 15.54 40.36
N PRO A 248 48.06 16.65 39.99
CA PRO A 248 46.88 16.64 39.12
C PRO A 248 47.13 17.24 37.73
N PHE A 249 46.39 16.83 36.69
CA PHE A 249 46.32 17.58 35.43
C PHE A 249 44.95 17.50 34.72
N GLN A 250 44.65 18.61 34.04
CA GLN A 250 43.38 19.04 33.45
C GLN A 250 43.09 18.46 32.05
N PHE A 251 41.79 18.51 31.70
CA PHE A 251 41.10 18.65 30.40
C PHE A 251 41.82 18.42 29.05
N GLU A 252 41.17 17.65 28.14
CA GLU A 252 40.68 18.07 26.80
C GLU A 252 40.18 16.86 25.96
N GLY A 253 39.21 17.06 25.04
CA GLY A 253 39.04 16.15 23.89
C GLY A 253 37.62 15.73 23.44
N ASP A 254 36.86 16.69 22.89
CA ASP A 254 35.97 16.61 21.71
C ASP A 254 34.93 15.49 21.45
N VAL A 255 33.66 15.94 21.44
CA VAL A 255 32.48 15.28 20.84
C VAL A 255 32.34 15.73 19.38
N ASN A 256 32.41 14.79 18.43
CA ASN A 256 32.20 15.06 17.01
C ASN A 256 30.75 14.75 16.57
N PHE A 257 29.91 15.78 16.51
CA PHE A 257 28.59 15.75 15.86
C PHE A 257 28.74 16.08 14.36
N ARG A 258 28.58 15.09 13.48
CA ARG A 258 28.37 15.38 12.04
C ARG A 258 26.89 15.65 11.77
N LYS A 259 26.57 16.94 11.67
CA LYS A 259 25.42 17.46 10.91
C LYS A 259 25.66 17.18 9.43
N ASN A 260 24.64 16.67 8.74
CA ASN A 260 24.42 16.99 7.33
C ASN A 260 22.92 17.18 7.09
N SER A 261 22.51 18.42 7.22
CA SER A 261 21.26 18.95 6.71
C SER A 261 21.41 19.25 5.22
N LYS A 262 20.44 18.84 4.40
CA LYS A 262 19.66 19.79 3.59
C LYS A 262 18.40 19.13 3.01
N PHE A 263 17.30 19.73 3.43
CA PHE A 263 15.93 19.62 2.97
C PHE A 263 15.81 19.87 1.46
N ILE A 264 14.85 19.20 0.82
CA ILE A 264 13.84 19.88 -0.01
C ILE A 264 12.50 19.22 0.29
N TYR A 265 11.61 19.95 0.98
CA TYR A 265 10.18 19.66 1.01
C TYR A 265 9.55 20.42 -0.15
N LEU A 266 8.72 19.74 -0.94
CA LEU A 266 7.75 20.33 -1.86
C LEU A 266 6.37 19.75 -1.56
#